data_AF-A0A090GSZ6-F1
#
_entry.id   AF-A0A090GSZ6-F1
#
_cell.length_a   1.000
_cell.length_b   1.000
_cell.length_c   1.000
_cell.angle_alpha   90.00
_cell.angle_beta   90.00
_cell.angle_gamma   90.00
#
_symmetry.space_group_name_H-M   'P 1'
#
loop_
_entity.id
_entity.type
_entity.pdbx_description
1 polymer ?
#
loop_
_entity_poly.entity_id
_entity_poly.type
_entity_poly.pdbx_seq_one_letter_code
_entity_poly.pdbx_strand_id
1 'polypeptide(L)'
;MYCSLLGKPETFVFLGFTFICGNSRRGRFQLQRKTRGDRMRAKLRSIKAQLRQRMHWPIPEQGRWLRQVTTGHFEYFAVPANGRAITAFRDCVTDLWRRALRRRSQKDGCTWSVSRR
;
A
#
# COMPACT_ATOMS: atom_id res chain seq x y z
N MET A 1 17.95 -23.90 -18.41
CA MET A 1 19.08 -22.97 -18.59
C MET A 1 18.93 -22.33 -19.97
N TYR A 2 18.01 -21.36 -20.13
CA TYR A 2 17.78 -20.64 -21.40
C TYR A 2 17.35 -19.21 -21.09
N CYS A 3 18.30 -18.36 -20.73
CA CYS A 3 18.12 -16.90 -20.74
C CYS A 3 19.49 -16.21 -20.59
N SER A 4 20.48 -16.62 -21.39
CA SER A 4 21.85 -16.10 -21.33
C SER A 4 22.32 -15.42 -22.61
N LEU A 5 21.49 -15.35 -23.66
CA LEU A 5 21.86 -14.76 -24.96
C LEU A 5 21.09 -13.49 -25.35
N LEU A 6 20.06 -13.11 -24.58
CA LEU A 6 19.35 -11.85 -24.75
C LEU A 6 19.72 -10.99 -23.54
N GLY A 7 20.23 -9.78 -23.78
CA GLY A 7 20.57 -8.84 -22.72
C GLY A 7 19.43 -8.65 -21.72
N LYS A 8 19.75 -8.14 -20.52
CA LYS A 8 18.76 -7.92 -19.45
C LYS A 8 17.48 -7.27 -20.02
N PRO A 9 16.30 -7.90 -19.88
CA PRO A 9 15.06 -7.33 -20.41
C PRO A 9 14.80 -5.94 -19.83
N GLU A 10 14.28 -5.05 -20.68
CA GLU A 10 13.91 -3.70 -20.27
C GLU A 10 12.85 -3.71 -19.16
N THR A 11 12.80 -2.62 -18.39
CA THR A 11 11.77 -2.45 -17.37
C THR A 11 10.44 -2.16 -18.05
N PHE A 12 9.41 -2.98 -17.77
CA PHE A 12 8.09 -2.81 -18.37
C PHE A 12 6.98 -2.75 -17.32
N VAL A 13 5.80 -2.32 -17.75
CA VAL A 13 4.65 -2.12 -16.88
C VAL A 13 3.51 -3.04 -17.30
N PHE A 14 3.00 -3.84 -16.37
CA PHE A 14 1.93 -4.79 -16.64
C PHE A 14 1.10 -5.04 -15.38
N LEU A 15 -0.23 -5.21 -15.50
CA LEU A 15 -1.16 -5.52 -14.41
C LEU A 15 -0.95 -4.69 -13.12
N GLY A 16 -0.67 -3.40 -13.24
CA GLY A 16 -0.49 -2.53 -12.07
C GLY A 16 0.89 -2.63 -11.39
N PHE A 17 1.82 -3.41 -11.95
CA PHE A 17 3.21 -3.52 -11.50
C PHE A 17 4.18 -2.95 -12.53
N THR A 18 5.32 -2.50 -12.02
CA THR A 18 6.56 -2.29 -12.77
C THR A 18 7.42 -3.53 -12.56
N PHE A 19 7.71 -4.23 -13.66
CA PHE A 19 8.54 -5.42 -13.70
C PHE A 19 9.98 -5.02 -13.99
N ILE A 20 10.88 -5.40 -13.10
CA ILE A 20 12.31 -5.08 -13.19
C ILE A 20 13.08 -6.38 -13.19
N CYS A 21 13.77 -6.67 -14.29
CA CYS A 21 14.71 -7.77 -14.36
C CYS A 21 16.00 -7.40 -13.61
N GLY A 22 16.50 -8.26 -12.74
CA GLY A 22 17.73 -8.02 -12.00
C GLY A 22 18.25 -9.29 -11.37
N ASN A 23 19.25 -9.15 -10.50
CA ASN A 23 19.80 -10.26 -9.74
C ASN A 23 19.49 -10.08 -8.26
N SER A 24 19.23 -11.20 -7.58
CA SER A 24 19.19 -11.26 -6.13
C SER A 24 20.56 -10.93 -5.53
N ARG A 25 20.62 -10.67 -4.22
CA ARG A 25 21.88 -10.48 -3.48
C ARG A 25 22.85 -11.67 -3.60
N ARG A 26 22.34 -12.86 -3.94
CA ARG A 26 23.11 -14.08 -4.14
C ARG A 26 23.47 -14.32 -5.62
N GLY A 27 23.33 -13.31 -6.48
CA GLY A 27 23.72 -13.39 -7.90
C GLY A 27 22.74 -14.12 -8.82
N ARG A 28 21.68 -14.76 -8.29
CA ARG A 28 20.66 -15.43 -9.12
C ARG A 28 19.71 -14.44 -9.76
N PHE A 29 19.31 -14.68 -11.01
CA PHE A 29 18.28 -13.90 -11.70
C PHE A 29 16.98 -13.82 -10.88
N GLN A 30 16.39 -12.64 -10.82
CA GLN A 30 15.17 -12.36 -10.09
C GLN A 30 14.33 -11.30 -10.82
N LEU A 31 13.07 -11.64 -11.09
CA LEU A 31 12.07 -10.70 -11.57
C LEU A 31 11.44 -9.97 -10.37
N GLN A 32 11.76 -8.69 -10.21
CA GLN A 32 11.18 -7.85 -9.18
C GLN A 32 9.87 -7.24 -9.66
N ARG A 33 8.85 -7.28 -8.81
CA ARG A 33 7.55 -6.66 -9.03
C ARG A 33 7.40 -5.50 -8.06
N LYS A 34 7.25 -4.29 -8.58
CA LYS A 34 6.98 -3.10 -7.75
C LYS A 34 5.59 -2.57 -8.07
N THR A 35 4.78 -2.26 -7.06
CA THR A 35 3.51 -1.56 -7.27
C THR A 35 3.79 -0.24 -7.99
N ARG A 36 3.03 0.06 -9.04
CA ARG A 36 3.16 1.36 -9.70
C ARG A 36 2.72 2.48 -8.74
N GLY A 37 3.55 3.50 -8.61
CA GLY A 37 3.31 4.60 -7.68
C GLY A 37 2.04 5.39 -7.99
N ASP A 38 1.66 5.52 -9.27
CA ASP A 38 0.43 6.20 -9.69
C ASP A 38 -0.83 5.48 -9.20
N ARG A 39 -0.88 4.14 -9.32
CA ARG A 39 -1.97 3.30 -8.82
C ARG A 39 -2.07 3.36 -7.30
N MET A 40 -0.94 3.33 -6.60
CA MET A 40 -0.91 3.49 -5.14
C MET A 40 -1.49 4.84 -4.72
N ARG A 41 -1.05 5.94 -5.35
CA ARG A 41 -1.59 7.29 -5.07
C ARG A 41 -3.08 7.39 -5.38
N ALA A 42 -3.55 6.80 -6.48
CA ALA A 42 -4.96 6.79 -6.84
C ALA A 42 -5.82 6.07 -5.78
N LYS A 43 -5.36 4.90 -5.31
CA LYS A 43 -6.05 4.16 -4.23
C LYS A 43 -6.08 4.97 -2.92
N LEU A 44 -4.96 5.60 -2.54
CA LEU A 44 -4.90 6.46 -1.34
C LEU A 44 -5.85 7.67 -1.44
N ARG A 45 -5.97 8.29 -2.63
CA ARG A 45 -6.94 9.37 -2.87
C ARG A 45 -8.39 8.88 -2.72
N SER A 46 -8.70 7.70 -3.25
CA SER A 46 -10.03 7.08 -3.09
C SER A 46 -10.33 6.80 -1.62
N ILE A 47 -9.38 6.23 -0.87
CA ILE A 47 -9.53 5.99 0.58
C ILE A 47 -9.77 7.29 1.33
N LYS A 48 -9.00 8.34 1.04
CA LYS A 48 -9.18 9.68 1.65
C LYS A 48 -10.59 10.23 1.39
N ALA A 49 -11.12 10.09 0.17
CA ALA A 49 -12.48 10.52 -0.14
C ALA A 49 -13.53 9.71 0.62
N GLN A 50 -13.37 8.38 0.69
CA GLN A 50 -14.27 7.51 1.42
C GLN A 50 -14.24 7.73 2.94
N LEU A 51 -13.07 8.03 3.50
CA LEU A 51 -12.92 8.45 4.90
C LEU A 51 -13.66 9.76 5.18
N ARG A 52 -13.64 10.72 4.24
CA ARG A 52 -14.39 11.98 4.38
C ARG A 52 -15.90 11.73 4.43
N GLN A 53 -16.41 10.83 3.60
CA GLN A 53 -17.84 10.45 3.61
C GLN A 53 -18.21 9.70 4.89
N ARG A 54 -17.30 8.88 5.43
CA ARG A 54 -17.52 8.04 6.63
C ARG A 54 -17.09 8.72 7.93
N MET A 55 -16.86 10.03 7.90
CA MET A 55 -16.26 10.76 9.03
C MET A 55 -17.06 10.61 10.32
N HIS A 56 -18.40 10.57 10.21
CA HIS A 56 -19.31 10.47 11.36
C HIS A 56 -19.62 9.03 11.77
N TRP A 57 -19.16 8.01 11.03
CA TRP A 57 -19.37 6.62 11.41
C TRP A 57 -18.71 6.31 12.77
N PRO A 58 -19.23 5.32 13.52
CA PRO A 58 -18.54 4.80 14.69
C PRO A 58 -17.11 4.36 14.34
N ILE A 59 -16.14 4.66 15.23
CA ILE A 59 -14.72 4.32 15.02
C ILE A 59 -14.51 2.82 14.71
N PRO A 60 -15.20 1.87 15.41
CA PRO A 60 -15.06 0.44 15.09
C PRO A 60 -15.46 0.09 13.66
N GLU A 61 -16.52 0.71 13.13
CA GLU A 61 -16.99 0.48 11.76
C GLU A 61 -16.03 1.06 10.71
N GLN A 62 -15.43 2.22 10.99
CA GLN A 62 -14.35 2.75 10.16
C GLN A 62 -13.15 1.80 10.11
N GLY A 63 -12.77 1.24 11.26
CA GLY A 63 -11.66 0.28 11.37
C GLY A 63 -11.94 -1.02 10.60
N ARG A 64 -13.16 -1.58 10.71
CA ARG A 64 -13.59 -2.77 9.96
C ARG A 64 -13.51 -2.56 8.45
N TRP A 65 -14.05 -1.43 7.98
CA TRP A 65 -13.98 -1.07 6.56
C TRP A 65 -12.54 -0.87 6.09
N LEU A 66 -11.70 -0.16 6.86
CA LEU A 66 -10.29 0.03 6.53
C LEU A 66 -9.54 -1.30 6.44
N ARG A 67 -9.82 -2.25 7.35
CA ARG A 67 -9.26 -3.60 7.30
C ARG A 67 -9.63 -4.32 6.00
N GLN A 68 -10.90 -4.29 5.60
CA GLN A 68 -11.31 -4.91 4.32
C GLN A 68 -10.58 -4.29 3.13
N VAL A 69 -10.47 -2.95 3.09
CA VAL A 69 -9.79 -2.25 1.99
C VAL A 69 -8.28 -2.54 1.95
N THR A 70 -7.60 -2.58 3.10
CA THR A 70 -6.17 -2.88 3.16
C THR A 70 -5.90 -4.34 2.87
N THR A 71 -6.71 -5.26 3.39
CA THR A 71 -6.63 -6.71 3.08
C THR A 71 -6.73 -6.93 1.57
N GLY A 72 -7.77 -6.42 0.90
CA GLY A 72 -7.90 -6.61 -0.56
C GLY A 72 -6.76 -5.95 -1.36
N HIS A 73 -6.16 -4.86 -0.86
CA HIS A 73 -4.97 -4.30 -1.49
C HIS A 73 -3.75 -5.20 -1.32
N PHE A 74 -3.57 -5.78 -0.14
CA PHE A 74 -2.44 -6.67 0.16
C PHE A 74 -2.56 -8.00 -0.58
N GLU A 75 -3.75 -8.59 -0.68
CA GLU A 75 -3.97 -9.82 -1.44
C GLU A 75 -3.47 -9.71 -2.88
N TYR A 76 -3.65 -8.55 -3.52
CA TYR A 76 -3.18 -8.33 -4.89
C TYR A 76 -1.70 -7.92 -4.96
N PHE A 77 -1.26 -6.97 -4.12
CA PHE A 77 0.05 -6.33 -4.27
C PHE A 77 1.15 -6.92 -3.38
N ALA A 78 0.85 -7.78 -2.40
CA ALA A 78 1.84 -8.38 -1.49
C ALA A 78 2.62 -9.51 -2.17
N VAL A 79 3.39 -9.12 -3.19
CA VAL A 79 4.28 -10.01 -3.95
C VAL A 79 5.73 -9.87 -3.47
N PRO A 80 6.57 -10.91 -3.65
CA PRO A 80 8.00 -10.84 -3.38
C PRO A 80 8.67 -9.59 -3.98
N ALA A 81 9.59 -9.00 -3.23
CA ALA A 81 10.31 -7.74 -3.53
C ALA A 81 9.47 -6.44 -3.50
N ASN A 82 8.18 -6.49 -3.15
CA ASN A 82 7.31 -5.32 -3.05
C ASN A 82 7.04 -4.84 -1.61
N GLY A 83 7.67 -5.44 -0.60
CA GLY A 83 7.36 -5.18 0.82
C GLY A 83 7.44 -3.71 1.24
N ARG A 84 8.39 -2.94 0.68
CA ARG A 84 8.51 -1.50 0.96
C ARG A 84 7.25 -0.73 0.56
N ALA A 85 6.64 -1.06 -0.58
CA ALA A 85 5.43 -0.39 -1.05
C ALA A 85 4.21 -0.78 -0.20
N ILE A 86 4.13 -2.04 0.23
CA ILE A 86 3.07 -2.53 1.13
C ILE A 86 3.12 -1.82 2.48
N THR A 87 4.31 -1.72 3.08
CA THR A 87 4.50 -1.00 4.34
C THR A 87 4.14 0.48 4.18
N ALA A 88 4.64 1.14 3.13
CA ALA A 88 4.33 2.54 2.86
C ALA A 88 2.83 2.77 2.66
N PHE A 89 2.14 1.88 1.95
CA PHE A 89 0.69 1.97 1.78
C PHE A 89 -0.05 1.89 3.12
N ARG A 90 0.29 0.89 3.95
CA ARG A 90 -0.28 0.75 5.30
C ARG A 90 -0.09 2.03 6.12
N ASP A 91 1.13 2.54 6.15
CA ASP A 91 1.48 3.69 6.97
C ASP A 91 0.75 4.95 6.50
N CYS A 92 0.62 5.14 5.17
CA CYS A 92 -0.20 6.21 4.59
C CYS A 92 -1.68 6.08 4.95
N VAL A 93 -2.25 4.88 4.89
CA VAL A 93 -3.66 4.64 5.27
C VAL A 93 -3.89 4.96 6.74
N THR A 94 -3.00 4.50 7.62
CA THR A 94 -3.06 4.80 9.07
C THR A 94 -3.01 6.30 9.33
N ASP A 95 -2.10 7.03 8.67
CA ASP A 95 -1.99 8.48 8.81
C ASP A 95 -3.23 9.21 8.27
N LEU A 96 -3.79 8.78 7.13
CA LEU A 96 -5.05 9.32 6.61
C LEU A 96 -6.20 9.15 7.61
N TRP A 97 -6.33 7.98 8.22
CA TRP A 97 -7.36 7.72 9.22
C TRP A 97 -7.15 8.56 10.48
N ARG A 98 -5.91 8.62 11.00
CA ARG A 98 -5.56 9.49 12.12
C ARG A 98 -5.94 10.95 11.85
N ARG A 99 -5.61 11.48 10.67
CA ARG A 99 -5.95 12.86 10.28
C ARG A 99 -7.46 13.08 10.15
N ALA A 100 -8.22 12.07 9.70
CA ALA A 100 -9.68 12.14 9.63
C ALA A 100 -10.29 12.19 11.04
N LEU A 101 -9.82 11.35 11.96
CA LEU A 101 -10.27 11.32 13.35
C LEU A 101 -9.96 12.63 14.09
N ARG A 102 -8.74 13.16 13.92
CA ARG A 102 -8.37 14.47 14.49
C ARG A 102 -9.29 15.58 14.00
N ARG A 103 -9.60 15.62 12.70
CA ARG A 103 -10.50 16.63 12.13
C ARG A 103 -11.95 16.52 12.63
N ARG A 104 -12.39 15.32 13.00
CA ARG A 104 -13.72 15.11 13.60
C ARG A 104 -13.77 15.60 15.05
N SER A 105 -12.70 15.41 15.81
CA SER A 105 -12.63 15.79 17.21
C SER A 105 -12.38 17.29 17.34
N GLN A 106 -13.28 18.02 18.01
CA GLN A 106 -13.03 19.40 18.45
C GLN A 106 -11.98 19.50 19.59
N LYS A 107 -11.56 18.36 20.16
CA LYS A 107 -10.49 18.29 21.18
C LYS A 107 -9.19 17.78 20.54
N ASP A 108 -8.24 18.69 20.32
CA ASP A 108 -6.91 18.43 19.75
C ASP A 108 -5.90 17.79 20.74
N GLY A 109 -6.38 16.94 21.67
CA GLY A 109 -5.60 16.51 22.83
C GLY A 109 -5.49 15.00 23.10
N CYS A 110 -5.65 14.11 22.11
CA CYS A 110 -5.56 12.66 22.37
C CYS A 110 -4.22 12.06 21.94
N THR A 111 -3.40 11.72 22.94
CA THR A 111 -2.20 10.86 22.85
C THR A 111 -2.58 9.53 22.22
N TRP A 112 -1.95 9.22 21.08
CA TRP A 112 -2.18 7.97 20.33
C TRP A 112 -1.49 6.81 21.06
N SER A 113 -2.17 6.20 22.04
CA SER A 113 -1.78 4.89 22.57
C SER A 113 -2.53 3.77 21.83
N VAL A 114 -1.75 3.07 21.00
CA VAL A 114 -1.90 1.67 20.57
C VAL A 114 -3.23 1.24 19.94
N SER A 115 -3.20 1.04 18.62
CA SER A 115 -3.81 -0.15 18.01
C SER A 115 -2.85 -0.75 16.96
N ARG A 116 -1.95 -1.61 17.44
CA ARG A 116 -1.32 -2.66 16.64
C ARG A 116 -1.84 -3.99 17.18
N ARG A 117 -2.84 -4.56 16.52
CA ARG A 117 -3.12 -6.00 16.46
C ARG A 117 -3.61 -6.30 15.05
#